data_AF-A0A9D6X197-F1
#
_entry.id   AF-A0A9D6X197-F1
#
_cell.length_a   1.000
_cell.length_b   1.000
_cell.length_c   1.000
_cell.angle_alpha   90.00
_cell.angle_beta   90.00
_cell.angle_gamma   90.00
#
_symmetry.space_group_name_H-M   'P 1'
#
loop_
_entity.id
_entity.type
_entity.pdbx_description
1 polymer ?
#
loop_
_entity_poly.entity_id
_entity_poly.type
_entity_poly.pdbx_seq_one_letter_code
_entity_poly.pdbx_strand_id
1 'polypeptide(L)' 'MLWLPSGPLAPFKAPKRVVFVEALPKNPSGKLLKRELRRAHERLFAA' A
#
# COMPACT_ATOMS: atom_id res chain seq x y z
N MET A 1 -23.19 22.94 2.29
CA MET A 1 -22.67 21.69 2.87
C MET A 1 -21.69 21.10 1.87
N LEU A 2 -20.43 21.51 1.94
CA LEU A 2 -19.42 21.25 0.91
C LEU A 2 -18.80 19.87 1.12
N TRP A 3 -18.98 19.00 0.12
CA TRP A 3 -18.25 17.74 -0.01
C TRP A 3 -16.78 18.08 -0.31
N LEU A 4 -15.90 17.93 0.68
CA LEU A 4 -14.46 18.03 0.44
C LEU A 4 -14.01 16.79 -0.35
N PRO A 5 -13.35 16.96 -1.50
CA PRO A 5 -12.92 15.83 -2.31
C PRO A 5 -11.93 14.95 -1.53
N SER A 6 -12.12 13.64 -1.62
CA SER A 6 -11.42 12.57 -0.89
C SER A 6 -9.93 12.40 -1.24
N GLY A 7 -9.24 13.47 -1.64
CA GLY A 7 -7.88 13.46 -2.18
C GLY A 7 -7.85 13.43 -3.73
N PRO A 8 -6.67 13.50 -4.36
CA PRO A 8 -6.53 13.66 -5.82
C PRO A 8 -6.88 12.39 -6.63
N LEU A 9 -7.38 11.34 -5.98
CA LEU A 9 -7.65 10.04 -6.59
C LEU A 9 -9.15 9.78 -6.69
N ALA A 10 -9.57 9.19 -7.82
CA ALA A 10 -10.91 8.66 -7.95
C ALA A 10 -11.14 7.53 -6.92
N PRO A 11 -12.36 7.37 -6.35
CA PRO A 11 -12.61 6.42 -5.26
C PRO A 11 -12.18 4.97 -5.55
N PHE A 12 -12.36 4.48 -6.78
CA PHE A 12 -11.97 3.13 -7.17
C PHE A 12 -10.45 2.90 -7.22
N LYS A 13 -9.65 3.98 -7.24
CA LYS A 13 -8.18 3.93 -7.21
C LYS A 13 -7.61 4.04 -5.80
N ALA A 14 -8.44 4.33 -4.80
CA ALA A 14 -7.98 4.43 -3.43
C ALA A 14 -7.48 3.05 -2.93
N PRO A 15 -6.38 3.01 -2.16
CA PRO A 15 -5.90 1.77 -1.58
C PRO A 15 -6.95 1.22 -0.61
N LYS A 16 -7.25 -0.09 -0.71
CA LYS A 16 -8.23 -0.75 0.16
C LYS A 16 -7.73 -0.94 1.60
N ARG A 17 -6.40 -1.01 1.79
CA ARG A 17 -5.72 -1.20 3.08
C ARG A 17 -4.41 -0.42 3.09
N VAL A 18 -4.03 0.09 4.26
CA VAL A 18 -2.73 0.71 4.53
C VAL A 18 -2.13 0.01 5.74
N VAL A 19 -0.87 -0.42 5.61
CA VAL A 19 -0.15 -1.13 6.67
C VAL A 19 1.11 -0.34 7.01
N PHE A 20 1.27 -0.03 8.28
CA PHE A 20 2.48 0.59 8.81
C PHE A 20 3.49 -0.49 9.17
N VAL A 21 4.75 -0.25 8.84
CA VAL A 21 5.87 -1.16 9.12
C VAL A 21 7.06 -0.34 9.58
N GLU A 22 7.92 -0.96 10.40
CA GLU A 22 9.13 -0.30 10.89
C GLU A 22 10.14 -0.03 9.75
N ALA A 23 10.24 -0.95 8.79
CA ALA A 23 11.15 -0.83 7.65
C ALA A 23 10.58 -1.48 6.39
N LEU A 24 10.96 -0.91 5.24
CA LEU A 24 10.65 -1.46 3.92
C LEU A 24 11.78 -2.39 3.45
N PRO A 25 11.47 -3.58 2.89
CA PRO A 25 12.49 -4.50 2.39
C PRO A 25 13.16 -3.89 1.15
N LYS A 26 14.48 -3.70 1.23
CA LYS A 26 15.28 -3.09 0.17
C LYS A 26 16.50 -3.95 -0.12
N ASN A 27 16.96 -3.93 -1.37
CA ASN A 27 18.25 -4.52 -1.72
C ASN A 27 19.42 -3.60 -1.28
N PRO A 28 20.68 -4.05 -1.37
CA PRO A 28 21.84 -3.23 -1.00
C PRO A 28 21.97 -1.90 -1.76
N SER A 29 21.41 -1.80 -2.97
CA SER A 29 21.34 -0.55 -3.75
C SER A 29 20.13 0.32 -3.39
N GLY A 30 19.36 -0.03 -2.35
CA GLY A 30 18.19 0.70 -1.85
C GLY A 30 16.89 0.47 -2.62
N LYS A 31 16.85 -0.42 -3.62
CA LYS A 31 15.63 -0.70 -4.39
C LYS A 31 14.64 -1.51 -3.56
N LEU A 32 13.38 -1.08 -3.57
CA LEU A 32 12.29 -1.76 -2.87
C LEU A 32 12.00 -3.15 -3.47
N LEU A 33 11.97 -4.17 -2.61
CA LEU A 33 11.68 -5.55 -2.98
C LEU A 33 10.16 -5.82 -2.96
N LYS A 34 9.45 -5.35 -3.98
CA LYS A 34 7.97 -5.51 -4.08
C LYS A 34 7.50 -6.98 -4.04
N ARG A 35 8.33 -7.92 -4.49
CA ARG A 35 8.00 -9.36 -4.43
C ARG A 35 7.89 -9.85 -2.99
N GLU A 36 8.79 -9.41 -2.12
CA GLU A 36 8.75 -9.76 -0.70
C GLU A 36 7.58 -9.10 -0.01
N LEU A 37 7.29 -7.83 -0.33
CA LEU A 37 6.09 -7.17 0.17
C LEU A 37 4.81 -7.94 -0.17
N ARG A 38 4.67 -8.45 -1.39
CA ARG A 38 3.50 -9.26 -1.80
C ARG A 38 3.41 -10.57 -1.03
N ARG A 39 4.54 -11.26 -0.81
CA ARG A 39 4.57 -12.51 -0.03
C ARG A 39 4.21 -12.27 1.43
N ALA A 40 4.82 -11.27 2.06
CA ALA A 40 4.59 -10.94 3.46
C ALA A 40 3.13 -10.55 3.75
N HIS A 41 2.44 -9.97 2.78
CA HIS A 41 1.09 -9.44 2.91
C HIS A 41 0.04 -10.17 2.07
N GLU A 42 0.35 -11.40 1.62
CA GLU A 42 -0.52 -12.19 0.73
C GLU A 42 -1.94 -12.34 1.28
N ARG A 43 -2.05 -12.46 2.60
CA ARG A 43 -3.32 -12.68 3.30
C ARG A 43 -4.11 -11.40 3.61
N LEU A 44 -3.61 -10.20 3.29
CA LEU A 44 -4.34 -8.94 3.57
C LEU A 44 -5.68 -8.82 2.82
N PHE A 45 -5.83 -9.56 1.72
CA PHE A 45 -7.01 -9.53 0.84
C PHE A 45 -7.68 -10.90 0.69
N ALA A 46 -7.37 -11.86 1.57
CA ALA A 46 -8.12 -13.10 1.64
C ALA A 46 -9.58 -12.80 2.05
N ALA A 47 -10.51 -13.62 1.53
CA ALA A 47 -11.95 -13.50 1.75
C ALA A 47 -12.35 -13.89 3.18
#